data_AF-A0A1G7EXR6-F1
#
_entry.id   AF-A0A1G7EXR6-F1
#
_cell.length_a   1.000
_cell.length_b   1.000
_cell.length_c   1.000
_cell.angle_alpha   90.00
_cell.angle_beta   90.00
_cell.angle_gamma   90.00
#
_symmetry.space_group_name_H-M   'P 1'
#
loop_
_entity.id
_entity.type
_entity.pdbx_description
1 polymer ?
#
loop_
_entity_poly.entity_id
_entity_poly.type
_entity_poly.pdbx_seq_one_letter_code
_entity_poly.pdbx_strand_id
1 'polypeptide(L)'
;MEKDNNNTHSAEPTADELIQKETELNEKEAQLNERETQLNEREEELNQREAQFNEKNTTTKVEVIPGEDFEFNGEQYKFTDEAPKKIRINGEVKTQKEIAKDEDLLLQLVAGNSSLIIKK
;
A
#
# COMPACT_ATOMS: atom_id res chain seq x y z
N MET A 1 51.84 -56.69 18.42
CA MET A 1 50.66 -57.21 19.12
C MET A 1 49.75 -56.04 19.40
N GLU A 2 48.78 -55.83 18.51
CA GLU A 2 47.35 -55.67 18.81
C GLU A 2 47.01 -55.48 20.29
N LYS A 3 46.29 -54.40 20.63
CA LYS A 3 44.91 -54.52 21.13
C LYS A 3 44.15 -53.23 20.81
N ASP A 4 43.19 -53.38 19.91
CA ASP A 4 41.99 -52.57 19.81
C ASP A 4 41.36 -52.38 21.20
N ASN A 5 40.83 -51.19 21.47
CA ASN A 5 39.70 -51.08 22.37
C ASN A 5 38.83 -49.90 21.92
N ASN A 6 37.88 -50.26 21.07
CA ASN A 6 36.62 -49.55 20.87
C ASN A 6 36.00 -49.27 22.25
N ASN A 7 35.90 -48.00 22.63
CA ASN A 7 34.86 -47.57 23.56
C ASN A 7 34.04 -46.50 22.84
N THR A 8 33.08 -46.97 22.06
CA THR A 8 31.85 -46.24 21.75
C THR A 8 31.13 -45.97 23.07
N HIS A 9 31.58 -44.96 23.81
CA HIS A 9 30.75 -44.34 24.82
C HIS A 9 29.84 -43.38 24.08
N SER A 10 28.56 -43.74 23.97
CA SER A 10 27.50 -42.76 23.74
C SER A 10 27.65 -41.74 24.86
N ALA A 11 28.30 -40.61 24.58
CA ALA A 11 28.67 -39.63 25.59
C ALA A 11 27.38 -39.03 26.16
N GLU A 12 27.01 -39.44 27.37
CA GLU A 12 25.99 -38.74 28.13
C GLU A 12 26.52 -37.34 28.46
N PRO A 13 25.71 -36.29 28.26
CA PRO A 13 26.14 -34.94 28.53
C PRO A 13 26.49 -34.78 30.01
N THR A 14 27.61 -34.12 30.28
CA THR A 14 28.04 -33.76 31.62
C THR A 14 27.09 -32.72 32.24
N ALA A 15 27.08 -32.62 33.57
CA ALA A 15 26.25 -31.64 34.27
C ALA A 15 26.55 -30.19 33.82
N ASP A 16 27.82 -29.88 33.54
CA ASP A 16 28.22 -28.55 33.06
C ASP A 16 27.70 -28.26 31.65
N GLU A 17 27.69 -29.27 30.75
CA GLU A 17 27.11 -29.15 29.41
C GLU A 17 25.59 -28.98 29.46
N LEU A 18 24.91 -29.59 30.43
CA LEU A 18 23.47 -29.41 30.65
C LEU A 18 23.16 -28.00 31.16
N ILE A 19 23.96 -27.49 32.11
CA ILE A 19 23.82 -26.12 32.62
C ILE A 19 24.06 -25.10 31.51
N GLN A 20 25.08 -25.28 30.67
CA GLN A 20 25.34 -24.39 29.55
C GLN A 20 24.17 -24.39 28.56
N LYS A 21 23.64 -25.57 28.19
CA LYS A 21 22.47 -25.66 27.31
C LYS A 21 21.23 -24.99 27.91
N GLU A 22 21.02 -25.11 29.21
CA GLU A 22 19.92 -24.45 29.91
C GLU A 22 20.06 -22.92 29.86
N THR A 23 21.28 -22.40 30.07
CA THR A 23 21.54 -20.95 29.93
C THR A 23 21.30 -20.45 28.50
N GLU A 24 21.78 -21.17 27.49
CA GLU A 24 21.56 -20.82 26.08
C GLU A 24 20.07 -20.88 25.70
N LEU A 25 19.31 -21.82 26.28
CA LEU A 25 17.87 -21.93 26.04
C LEU A 25 17.13 -20.75 26.66
N ASN A 26 17.46 -20.38 27.89
CA ASN A 26 16.87 -19.24 28.57
C ASN A 26 17.14 -17.91 27.84
N GLU A 27 18.35 -17.73 27.29
CA GLU A 27 18.68 -16.56 26.47
C GLU A 27 17.85 -16.52 25.18
N LYS A 28 17.66 -17.66 24.51
CA LYS A 28 16.82 -17.74 23.30
C LYS A 28 15.36 -17.47 23.62
N GLU A 29 14.85 -17.98 24.74
CA GLU A 29 13.48 -17.71 25.17
C GLU A 29 13.26 -16.23 25.45
N ALA A 30 14.21 -15.55 26.12
CA ALA A 30 14.15 -14.11 26.33
C ALA A 30 14.12 -13.32 25.00
N GLN A 31 14.96 -13.69 24.03
CA GLN A 31 14.98 -13.06 22.70
C GLN A 31 13.68 -13.29 21.91
N LEU A 32 13.07 -14.47 22.04
CA LEU A 32 11.78 -14.78 21.41
C LEU A 32 10.66 -13.94 22.01
N ASN A 33 10.62 -13.80 23.34
CA ASN A 33 9.62 -12.97 24.04
C ASN A 33 9.75 -11.49 23.66
N GLU A 34 10.98 -10.99 23.51
CA GLU A 34 11.20 -9.62 23.04
C GLU A 34 10.68 -9.43 21.61
N ARG A 35 10.96 -10.40 20.72
CA ARG A 35 10.49 -10.36 19.33
C ARG A 35 8.97 -10.43 19.24
N GLU A 36 8.33 -11.27 20.05
CA GLU A 36 6.87 -11.38 20.11
C GLU A 36 6.24 -10.05 20.55
N THR A 37 6.82 -9.39 21.55
CA THR A 37 6.38 -8.06 22.00
C THR A 37 6.45 -7.04 20.86
N GLN A 38 7.58 -6.97 20.14
CA GLN A 38 7.75 -6.05 19.00
C GLN A 38 6.78 -6.34 17.85
N LEU A 39 6.46 -7.62 17.61
CA LEU A 39 5.48 -8.02 16.59
C LEU A 39 4.07 -7.57 16.97
N ASN A 40 3.68 -7.74 18.23
CA ASN A 40 2.38 -7.30 18.73
C ASN A 40 2.21 -5.78 18.60
N GLU A 41 3.23 -4.99 18.98
CA GLU A 41 3.21 -3.52 18.79
C GLU A 41 3.02 -3.14 17.31
N ARG A 42 3.72 -3.82 16.41
CA ARG A 42 3.61 -3.57 14.96
C ARG A 42 2.23 -3.95 14.41
N GLU A 43 1.62 -5.01 14.93
CA GLU A 43 0.27 -5.41 14.54
C GLU A 43 -0.76 -4.37 14.99
N GLU A 44 -0.63 -3.82 16.20
CA GLU A 44 -1.50 -2.73 16.68
C GLU A 44 -1.37 -1.47 15.81
N GLU A 45 -0.14 -1.07 15.43
CA GLU A 45 0.08 0.06 14.52
C GLU A 45 -0.58 -0.15 13.14
N LEU A 46 -0.47 -1.37 12.60
CA LEU A 46 -1.09 -1.71 11.32
C LEU A 46 -2.61 -1.67 11.41
N ASN A 47 -3.20 -2.21 12.46
CA ASN A 47 -4.64 -2.17 12.71
C ASN A 47 -5.16 -0.73 12.82
N GLN A 48 -4.43 0.16 13.50
CA GLN A 48 -4.78 1.58 13.55
C GLN A 48 -4.73 2.26 12.18
N ARG A 49 -3.71 1.94 11.38
CA ARG A 49 -3.56 2.49 10.03
C ARG A 49 -4.65 2.01 9.09
N GLU A 50 -5.03 0.75 9.19
CA GLU A 50 -6.15 0.17 8.44
C GLU A 50 -7.48 0.82 8.83
N ALA A 51 -7.73 1.00 10.13
CA ALA A 51 -8.93 1.70 10.61
C ALA A 51 -9.01 3.13 10.05
N GLN A 52 -7.92 3.89 10.06
CA GLN A 52 -7.87 5.24 9.48
C GLN A 52 -8.09 5.23 7.96
N PHE A 53 -7.57 4.24 7.25
CA PHE A 53 -7.80 4.10 5.81
C PHE A 53 -9.27 3.78 5.51
N ASN A 54 -9.87 2.87 6.27
CA ASN A 54 -11.27 2.50 6.13
C ASN A 54 -12.20 3.66 6.50
N GLU A 55 -11.87 4.46 7.51
CA GLU A 55 -12.61 5.67 7.86
C GLU A 55 -12.55 6.70 6.72
N LYS A 56 -11.38 6.92 6.11
CA LYS A 56 -11.24 7.79 4.93
C LYS A 56 -12.06 7.29 3.74
N ASN A 57 -12.09 5.98 3.49
CA ASN A 57 -12.87 5.44 2.37
C ASN A 57 -14.39 5.46 2.64
N THR A 58 -14.83 5.24 3.87
CA THR A 58 -16.26 5.28 4.23
C THR A 58 -16.81 6.71 4.33
N THR A 59 -16.00 7.68 4.75
CA THR A 59 -16.35 9.11 4.70
C THR A 59 -16.27 9.70 3.29
N THR A 60 -15.57 9.04 2.37
CA THR A 60 -15.73 9.29 0.93
C THR A 60 -17.00 8.57 0.45
N LYS A 61 -18.16 9.04 0.91
CA LYS A 61 -19.38 8.88 0.12
C LYS A 61 -19.03 9.54 -1.21
N VAL A 62 -18.70 8.72 -2.22
CA VAL A 62 -18.44 9.20 -3.57
C VAL A 62 -19.76 9.81 -4.02
N GLU A 63 -19.97 11.08 -3.71
CA GLU A 63 -20.90 11.88 -4.47
C GLU A 63 -20.42 11.70 -5.90
N VAL A 64 -21.21 11.00 -6.71
CA VAL A 64 -20.99 10.90 -8.13
C VAL A 64 -21.21 12.31 -8.65
N ILE A 65 -20.17 13.13 -8.52
CA ILE A 65 -20.15 14.48 -9.02
C ILE A 65 -20.14 14.28 -10.53
N PRO A 66 -21.19 14.67 -11.26
CA PRO A 66 -21.22 14.49 -12.69
C PRO A 66 -20.04 15.23 -13.34
N GLY A 67 -19.59 14.75 -14.50
CA GLY A 67 -18.57 15.48 -15.26
C GLY A 67 -19.08 16.86 -15.71
N GLU A 68 -18.19 17.84 -15.81
CA GLU A 68 -18.54 19.18 -16.27
C GLU A 68 -19.02 19.13 -17.73
N ASP A 69 -20.10 19.86 -18.02
CA ASP A 69 -20.62 20.04 -19.37
C ASP A 69 -19.96 21.26 -20.02
N PHE A 70 -19.66 21.19 -21.32
CA PHE A 70 -19.08 22.30 -22.06
C PHE A 70 -19.47 22.27 -23.54
N GLU A 71 -19.38 23.41 -24.19
CA GLU A 71 -19.55 23.54 -25.64
C GLU A 71 -18.18 23.78 -26.29
N PHE A 72 -17.93 23.15 -27.43
CA PHE A 72 -16.74 23.39 -28.24
C PHE A 72 -17.13 23.38 -29.71
N ASN A 73 -16.82 24.45 -30.45
CA ASN A 73 -17.17 24.62 -31.86
C ASN A 73 -18.67 24.39 -32.17
N GLY A 74 -19.56 24.79 -31.26
CA GLY A 74 -21.01 24.62 -31.41
C GLY A 74 -21.53 23.21 -31.13
N GLU A 75 -20.65 22.27 -30.75
CA GLU A 75 -21.02 20.92 -30.34
C GLU A 75 -20.97 20.79 -28.81
N GLN A 76 -21.90 20.01 -28.25
CA GLN A 76 -22.01 19.80 -26.81
C GLN A 76 -21.19 18.60 -26.38
N TYR A 77 -20.40 18.77 -25.33
CA TYR A 77 -19.55 17.74 -24.74
C TYR A 77 -19.76 17.66 -23.23
N LYS A 78 -19.29 16.56 -22.65
CA LYS A 78 -19.26 16.33 -21.21
C LYS A 78 -18.00 15.60 -20.82
N PHE A 79 -17.39 15.97 -19.70
CA PHE A 79 -16.44 15.07 -19.04
C PHE A 79 -17.18 13.80 -18.60
N THR A 80 -16.57 12.62 -18.77
CA THR A 80 -17.21 11.39 -18.28
C THR A 80 -17.37 11.45 -16.76
N ASP A 81 -18.34 10.73 -16.21
CA ASP A 81 -18.51 10.68 -14.75
C ASP A 81 -17.32 9.98 -14.06
N GLU A 82 -16.57 9.19 -14.83
CA GLU A 82 -15.29 8.58 -14.42
C GLU A 82 -14.09 9.52 -14.57
N ALA A 83 -14.24 10.65 -15.27
CA ALA A 83 -13.14 11.57 -15.49
C ALA A 83 -12.68 12.23 -14.18
N PRO A 84 -11.37 12.28 -13.91
CA PRO A 84 -10.87 12.91 -12.69
C PRO A 84 -11.20 14.40 -12.67
N LYS A 85 -11.52 14.93 -11.48
CA LYS A 85 -11.93 16.33 -11.30
C LYS A 85 -10.79 17.33 -11.45
N LYS A 86 -9.55 16.85 -11.33
CA LYS A 86 -8.31 17.59 -11.60
C LYS A 86 -7.50 16.80 -12.63
N ILE A 87 -7.16 17.44 -13.74
CA ILE A 87 -6.49 16.84 -14.89
C ILE A 87 -5.19 17.60 -15.10
N ARG A 88 -4.09 16.88 -15.33
CA ARG A 88 -2.81 17.50 -15.67
C ARG A 88 -2.71 17.65 -17.18
N ILE A 89 -2.66 18.90 -17.68
CA ILE A 89 -2.52 19.23 -19.09
C ILE A 89 -1.44 20.31 -19.22
N ASN A 90 -0.49 20.12 -20.14
CA ASN A 90 0.64 21.03 -20.36
C ASN A 90 1.49 21.27 -19.08
N GLY A 91 1.62 20.24 -18.24
CA GLY A 91 2.40 20.27 -17.00
C GLY A 91 1.66 20.86 -15.80
N GLU A 92 0.55 21.57 -16.02
CA GLU A 92 -0.25 22.18 -14.96
C GLU A 92 -1.45 21.30 -14.58
N VAL A 93 -1.82 21.32 -13.29
CA VAL A 93 -3.02 20.63 -12.80
C VAL A 93 -4.19 21.61 -12.85
N LYS A 94 -5.18 21.35 -13.69
CA LYS A 94 -6.39 22.17 -13.87
C LYS A 94 -7.65 21.38 -13.55
N THR A 95 -8.70 22.06 -13.13
CA THR A 95 -10.03 21.47 -12.90
C THR A 95 -10.82 21.36 -14.21
N GLN A 96 -11.84 20.50 -14.25
CA GLN A 96 -12.74 20.39 -15.41
C GLN A 96 -13.39 21.74 -15.77
N LYS A 97 -13.74 22.55 -14.76
CA LYS A 97 -14.31 23.91 -14.95
C LYS A 97 -13.32 24.91 -15.54
N GLU A 98 -12.05 24.82 -15.19
CA GLU A 98 -11.01 25.66 -15.77
C GLU A 98 -10.74 25.25 -17.21
N ILE A 99 -10.69 23.95 -17.49
CA ILE A 99 -10.50 23.41 -18.84
C ILE A 99 -11.70 23.76 -19.74
N ALA A 100 -12.93 23.64 -19.24
CA ALA A 100 -14.16 23.98 -19.97
C ALA A 100 -14.26 25.45 -20.43
N LYS A 101 -13.38 26.33 -19.92
CA LYS A 101 -13.32 27.76 -20.27
C LYS A 101 -12.16 28.10 -21.19
N ASP A 102 -11.33 27.11 -21.55
CA ASP A 102 -10.09 27.29 -22.29
C ASP A 102 -10.16 26.50 -23.60
N GLU A 103 -10.37 27.22 -24.70
CA GLU A 103 -10.57 26.62 -26.04
C GLU A 103 -9.35 25.83 -26.51
N ASP A 104 -8.13 26.23 -26.16
CA ASP A 104 -6.90 25.54 -26.56
C ASP A 104 -6.79 24.17 -25.86
N LEU A 105 -7.15 24.13 -24.57
CA LEU A 105 -7.19 22.88 -23.81
C LEU A 105 -8.33 21.97 -24.29
N LEU A 106 -9.50 22.54 -24.60
CA LEU A 106 -10.61 21.78 -25.19
C LEU A 106 -10.22 21.20 -26.54
N LEU A 107 -9.57 21.98 -27.41
CA LEU A 107 -9.06 21.52 -28.69
C LEU A 107 -8.09 20.34 -28.49
N GLN A 108 -7.18 20.43 -27.53
CA GLN A 108 -6.25 19.34 -27.23
C GLN A 108 -6.96 18.05 -26.78
N LEU A 109 -8.03 18.17 -25.98
CA LEU A 109 -8.81 17.01 -25.56
C LEU A 109 -9.62 16.41 -26.70
N VAL A 110 -10.26 17.25 -27.52
CA VAL A 110 -11.11 16.81 -28.64
C VAL A 110 -10.27 16.25 -29.78
N ALA A 111 -9.25 16.98 -30.25
CA ALA A 111 -8.36 16.51 -31.31
C ALA A 111 -7.51 15.32 -30.86
N GLY A 112 -7.19 15.24 -29.57
CA GLY A 112 -6.51 14.10 -28.95
C GLY A 112 -7.40 12.87 -28.73
N ASN A 113 -8.69 12.92 -29.06
CA ASN A 113 -9.68 11.87 -28.79
C ASN A 113 -9.62 11.37 -27.34
N SER A 114 -9.51 12.31 -26.39
CA SER A 114 -9.37 11.99 -24.98
C SER A 114 -10.57 11.18 -24.48
N SER A 115 -10.31 10.05 -23.84
CA SER A 115 -11.35 9.21 -23.21
C SER A 115 -12.03 9.89 -22.01
N LEU A 116 -11.52 11.04 -21.58
CA LEU A 116 -12.05 11.81 -20.46
C LEU A 116 -13.31 12.61 -20.84
N ILE A 117 -13.60 12.76 -22.13
CA ILE A 117 -14.74 13.51 -22.63
C ILE A 117 -15.56 12.68 -23.60
N ILE A 118 -16.85 12.97 -23.66
CA ILE A 118 -17.78 12.41 -24.63
C ILE A 118 -18.55 13.54 -25.29
N LYS A 119 -18.82 13.39 -26.58
CA LYS A 119 -19.76 14.24 -27.31
C LYS A 119 -21.18 13.80 -26.97
N LYS A 120 -22.06 14.76 -26.72
CA LYS A 120 -23.49 14.52 -26.46
C LYS A 120 -24.31 14.41 -27.74
#